data_AF-A0A2U9R6C9-F1
#
_entry.id   AF-A0A2U9R6C9-F1
#
_cell.length_a   1.000
_cell.length_b   1.000
_cell.length_c   1.000
_cell.angle_alpha   90.00
_cell.angle_beta   90.00
_cell.angle_gamma   90.00
#
_symmetry.space_group_name_H-M   'P 1'
#
loop_
_entity.id
_entity.type
_entity.pdbx_description
1 polymer ?
#
loop_
_entity_poly.entity_id
_entity_poly.type
_entity_poly.pdbx_seq_one_letter_code
_entity_poly.pdbx_strand_id
1 'polypeptide(L)'
;MKASLRILQRVPSIKFVGGPHPIVSHPVGAHPCAPNGMRPSANASPVASASAASNVAFQSRNNLSKRFRYRPIEEIEIEDVELGGALIN
;
A
#
# COMPACT_ATOMS: atom_id res chain seq x y z
N MET A 1 -39.54 0.74 7.65
CA MET A 1 -38.30 1.01 6.92
C MET A 1 -38.31 0.25 5.58
N LYS A 2 -38.82 0.85 4.49
CA LYS A 2 -38.96 0.19 3.16
C LYS A 2 -38.27 0.95 2.01
N ALA A 3 -37.45 1.96 2.32
CA ALA A 3 -36.88 2.86 1.31
C ALA A 3 -35.47 2.49 0.81
N SER A 4 -34.79 1.50 1.42
CA SER A 4 -33.34 1.28 1.18
C SER A 4 -32.98 0.35 0.01
N LEU A 5 -33.97 -0.26 -0.66
CA LEU A 5 -33.68 -1.30 -1.68
C LEU A 5 -33.48 -0.75 -3.11
N ARG A 6 -33.82 0.52 -3.39
CA ARG A 6 -33.71 1.07 -4.76
C ARG A 6 -32.28 1.41 -5.16
N ILE A 7 -31.38 1.69 -4.21
CA ILE A 7 -29.98 2.01 -4.50
C ILE A 7 -29.22 0.77 -5.01
N LEU A 8 -29.61 -0.42 -4.55
CA LEU A 8 -29.03 -1.71 -4.98
C LEU A 8 -29.46 -2.16 -6.39
N GLN A 9 -30.47 -1.52 -7.00
CA GLN A 9 -30.91 -1.86 -8.36
C GLN A 9 -30.01 -1.25 -9.45
N ARG A 10 -29.27 -0.18 -9.14
CA ARG A 10 -28.54 0.60 -10.15
C ARG A 10 -27.08 0.19 -10.31
N VAL A 11 -26.51 -0.50 -9.33
CA VAL A 11 -25.13 -0.98 -9.40
C VAL A 11 -25.18 -2.49 -9.60
N PRO A 12 -24.76 -3.02 -10.78
CA PRO A 12 -24.54 -4.45 -10.89
C PRO A 12 -23.42 -4.79 -9.90
N SER A 13 -23.79 -5.42 -8.78
CA SER A 13 -22.80 -5.96 -7.86
C SER A 13 -21.90 -6.90 -8.65
N ILE A 14 -20.59 -6.81 -8.42
CA ILE A 14 -19.61 -7.72 -9.01
C ILE A 14 -20.07 -9.13 -8.65
N LYS A 15 -20.50 -9.89 -9.66
CA LYS A 15 -20.85 -11.29 -9.49
C LYS A 15 -19.54 -12.04 -9.32
N PHE A 16 -19.17 -12.33 -8.07
CA PHE A 16 -18.12 -13.32 -7.82
C PHE A 16 -18.64 -14.66 -8.35
N VAL A 17 -18.13 -15.06 -9.51
CA VAL A 17 -18.42 -16.37 -10.11
C VAL A 17 -17.68 -17.41 -9.27
N GLY A 18 -18.39 -18.42 -8.80
CA GLY A 18 -17.89 -19.38 -7.80
C GLY A 18 -18.58 -19.15 -6.48
N GLY A 19 -19.53 -20.02 -6.15
CA GLY A 19 -20.19 -20.02 -4.84
C GLY A 19 -19.20 -20.22 -3.69
N PRO A 20 -19.68 -20.29 -2.45
CA PRO A 20 -18.83 -20.47 -1.28
C PRO A 20 -17.83 -21.63 -1.47
N HIS A 21 -16.54 -21.31 -1.50
CA HIS A 21 -15.50 -22.32 -1.60
C HIS A 21 -15.36 -23.06 -0.26
N PRO A 22 -15.02 -24.36 -0.26
CA PRO A 22 -14.78 -25.09 0.98
C PRO A 22 -13.62 -24.45 1.74
N ILE A 23 -13.87 -24.08 2.99
CA ILE A 23 -12.84 -23.54 3.86
C ILE A 23 -12.03 -24.74 4.39
N VAL A 24 -10.87 -24.97 3.80
CA VAL A 24 -9.94 -26.00 4.27
C VAL A 24 -9.13 -25.43 5.44
N SER A 25 -9.22 -26.07 6.61
CA SER A 25 -8.43 -25.72 7.78
C SER A 25 -7.05 -26.34 7.68
N HIS A 26 -6.02 -25.50 7.60
CA HIS A 26 -4.63 -25.92 7.68
C HIS A 26 -4.06 -25.58 9.06
N PRO A 27 -3.07 -26.35 9.57
CA PRO A 27 -2.40 -26.00 10.81
C PRO A 27 -1.78 -24.61 10.66
N VAL A 28 -2.21 -23.67 11.49
CA VAL A 28 -1.74 -22.29 11.41
C VAL A 28 -0.31 -22.25 11.97
N GLY A 29 0.67 -22.32 11.08
CA GLY A 29 2.10 -22.26 11.41
C GLY A 29 2.74 -20.92 11.03
N ALA A 30 3.96 -20.68 11.50
CA ALA A 30 4.78 -19.62 10.93
C ALA A 30 5.18 -20.02 9.50
N HIS A 31 5.29 -19.04 8.60
CA HIS A 31 5.80 -19.29 7.24
C HIS A 31 7.24 -19.84 7.33
N PRO A 32 7.69 -20.73 6.43
CA PRO A 32 9.07 -21.24 6.42
C PRO A 32 10.13 -20.13 6.38
N CYS A 33 9.81 -19.01 5.72
CA CYS A 33 10.68 -17.82 5.66
C CYS A 33 10.41 -16.79 6.77
N ALA A 34 9.63 -17.12 7.80
CA ALA A 34 9.40 -16.20 8.91
C ALA A 34 10.69 -16.04 9.73
N PRO A 35 11.11 -14.81 10.04
CA PRO A 35 12.28 -14.58 10.89
C PRO A 35 12.06 -15.26 12.24
N ASN A 36 13.02 -16.09 12.66
CA ASN A 36 12.99 -16.88 13.89
C ASN A 36 11.74 -17.77 14.06
N GLY A 37 11.05 -18.12 12.96
CA GLY A 37 9.82 -18.92 13.02
C GLY A 37 8.68 -18.24 13.79
N MET A 38 8.72 -16.90 13.92
CA MET A 38 7.72 -16.17 14.70
C MET A 38 6.44 -15.95 13.89
N ARG A 39 5.29 -16.22 14.54
CA ARG A 39 3.97 -15.88 13.99
C ARG A 39 3.69 -14.40 14.26
N PRO A 40 3.19 -13.64 13.27
CA PRO A 40 2.66 -12.31 13.55
C PRO A 40 1.52 -12.47 14.57
N SER A 41 1.61 -11.78 15.71
CA SER A 41 0.58 -11.74 16.77
C SER A 41 0.60 -12.82 17.89
N ALA A 42 1.68 -13.58 18.11
CA ALA A 42 1.74 -14.50 19.27
C ALA A 42 2.28 -13.85 20.57
N ASN A 43 3.00 -12.75 20.46
CA ASN A 43 3.34 -11.91 21.60
C ASN A 43 2.50 -10.64 21.46
N ALA A 44 1.75 -10.31 22.51
CA ALA A 44 1.23 -8.97 22.68
C ALA A 44 2.33 -8.00 22.25
N SER A 45 2.09 -7.26 21.17
CA SER A 45 2.81 -6.01 20.98
C SER A 45 2.75 -5.34 22.35
N PRO A 46 3.86 -4.97 23.02
CA PRO A 46 3.73 -3.79 23.86
C PRO A 46 3.08 -2.78 22.91
N VAL A 47 1.92 -2.22 23.29
CA VAL A 47 1.24 -1.14 22.56
C VAL A 47 2.33 -0.44 21.81
N ALA A 48 2.36 -0.59 20.47
CA ALA A 48 3.41 0.05 19.71
C ALA A 48 3.15 1.52 20.01
N SER A 49 3.90 2.07 20.96
CA SER A 49 3.79 3.44 21.43
C SER A 49 3.95 4.21 20.16
N ALA A 50 2.82 4.66 19.59
CA ALA A 50 2.63 4.97 18.18
C ALA A 50 3.92 5.57 17.65
N SER A 51 4.77 4.71 17.03
CA SER A 51 6.24 4.86 16.95
C SER A 51 6.65 6.27 17.34
N ALA A 52 6.82 6.51 18.66
CA ALA A 52 6.83 7.86 19.25
C ALA A 52 7.61 8.77 18.32
N ALA A 53 6.88 9.60 17.55
CA ALA A 53 7.32 10.15 16.26
C ALA A 53 8.80 10.44 16.38
N SER A 54 9.62 9.48 15.91
CA SER A 54 11.04 9.54 16.19
C SER A 54 11.43 10.89 15.65
N ASN A 55 12.06 11.73 16.47
CA ASN A 55 12.59 13.01 16.04
C ASN A 55 13.72 12.74 15.05
N VAL A 56 13.39 12.13 13.90
CA VAL A 56 14.29 11.97 12.77
C VAL A 56 14.31 13.35 12.19
N ALA A 57 15.41 14.05 12.43
CA ALA A 57 15.69 15.31 11.76
C ALA A 57 15.39 15.10 10.26
N PHE A 58 14.61 16.00 9.67
CA PHE A 58 14.37 15.97 8.24
C PHE A 58 15.73 15.93 7.53
N GLN A 59 16.05 14.80 6.90
CA GLN A 59 17.23 14.67 6.07
C GLN A 59 16.80 14.81 4.61
N SER A 60 17.37 15.79 3.92
CA SER A 60 17.19 15.90 2.48
C SER A 60 17.61 14.58 1.81
N ARG A 61 16.78 14.07 0.89
CA ARG A 61 17.10 12.84 0.14
C ARG A 61 18.40 12.94 -0.65
N ASN A 62 18.85 14.16 -0.96
CA ASN A 62 20.13 14.41 -1.61
C ASN A 62 21.34 14.04 -0.72
N ASN A 63 21.16 13.96 0.59
CA ASN A 63 22.19 13.56 1.54
C ASN A 63 22.22 12.03 1.80
N LEU A 64 21.34 11.27 1.16
CA LEU A 64 21.31 9.80 1.27
C LEU A 64 22.26 9.14 0.25
N SER A 65 22.37 7.81 0.33
CA SER A 65 23.14 7.04 -0.65
C SER A 65 22.56 7.21 -2.07
N LYS A 66 23.38 7.01 -3.10
CA LYS A 66 23.03 7.21 -4.52
C LYS A 66 21.69 6.56 -4.93
N ARG A 67 21.31 5.45 -4.30
CA ARG A 67 20.07 4.72 -4.59
C ARG A 67 18.80 5.44 -4.14
N PHE A 68 18.88 6.35 -3.17
CA PHE A 68 17.73 7.06 -2.59
C PHE A 68 17.64 8.52 -3.01
N ARG A 69 18.70 9.06 -3.62
CA ARG A 69 18.76 10.42 -4.17
C ARG A 69 17.85 10.51 -5.40
N TYR A 70 17.31 11.71 -5.64
CA TYR A 70 16.64 11.99 -6.90
C TYR A 70 17.64 11.93 -8.05
N ARG A 71 17.20 11.43 -9.21
CA ARG A 71 17.98 11.57 -10.44
C ARG A 71 17.87 13.03 -10.92
N PRO A 72 18.94 13.60 -11.51
CA PRO A 72 18.81 14.83 -12.27
C PRO A 72 17.74 14.66 -13.34
N ILE A 73 16.92 15.69 -13.52
CA ILE A 73 15.92 15.74 -14.59
C ILE A 73 16.67 16.11 -15.87
N GLU A 74 16.42 15.39 -16.95
CA GLU A 74 17.00 15.68 -18.27
C GLU A 74 16.32 16.92 -18.89
N GLU A 75 17.01 17.68 -19.75
CA GLU A 75 16.47 18.93 -20.33
C GLU A 75 15.11 18.74 -21.02
N ILE A 76 14.93 17.64 -21.74
CA ILE A 76 13.67 17.31 -22.41
C ILE A 76 12.51 17.07 -21.43
N GLU A 77 12.80 16.51 -20.24
CA GLU A 77 11.79 16.29 -19.21
C GLU A 77 11.43 17.61 -18.50
N ILE A 78 12.38 18.55 -18.42
CA ILE A 78 12.11 19.91 -17.93
C ILE A 78 11.13 20.62 -18.87
N GLU A 79 11.37 20.57 -20.18
CA GLU A 79 10.49 21.16 -21.19
C GLU A 79 9.07 20.57 -21.10
N ASP A 80 8.95 19.24 -20.95
CA ASP A 80 7.66 18.57 -20.77
C ASP A 80 6.92 19.03 -19.50
N VAL A 81 7.64 19.22 -18.39
CA VAL A 81 7.05 19.71 -17.13
C VAL A 81 6.57 21.15 -17.28
N GLU A 82 7.37 22.02 -17.92
CA GLU A 82 7.03 23.43 -18.13
C GLU A 82 5.86 23.61 -19.10
N LEU A 83 5.79 22.79 -20.15
CA LEU A 83 4.71 22.77 -21.14
C LEU A 83 3.46 22.00 -20.65
N GLY A 84 3.52 21.38 -19.46
CA GLY A 84 2.42 20.60 -18.89
C GLY A 84 2.11 19.31 -19.65
N GLY A 85 3.09 18.75 -20.37
CA GLY A 85 2.98 17.51 -21.13
C GLY A 85 2.10 17.61 -22.39
N ALA A 86 1.71 18.81 -22.79
CA ALA A 86 0.96 19.06 -24.01
C ALA A 86 1.89 19.62 -25.09
N LEU A 87 2.31 18.77 -26.02
CA LEU A 87 2.87 19.25 -27.29
C LEU A 87 1.76 20.03 -28.00
N ILE A 88 1.97 21.34 -28.15
CA ILE A 88 1.11 22.21 -28.95
C ILE A 88 1.32 21.77 -30.40
N ASN A 89 0.41 20.94 -30.91
CA ASN A 89 0.30 20.64 -32.34
C ASN A 89 -0.19 21.86 -33.11
#